data_AF-A0A1G4B2C6-F1
#
_entry.id   AF-A0A1G4B2C6-F1
#
_cell.length_a   1.000
_cell.length_b   1.000
_cell.length_c   1.000
_cell.angle_alpha   90.00
_cell.angle_beta   90.00
_cell.angle_gamma   90.00
#
_symmetry.space_group_name_H-M   'P 1'
#
loop_
_entity.id
_entity.type
_entity.pdbx_description
1 polymer ?
#
loop_
_entity_poly.entity_id
_entity_poly.type
_entity_poly.pdbx_seq_one_letter_code
_entity_poly.pdbx_strand_id
1 'polypeptide(L)'
;MSQSSILAQEFPNTRERAEYIKRSRQIFKEDLLMGKIDEDGVSEYWYNWVVDFAVWRKAMEKVEPTKQESFPWRHSVPASKPRDPSDVAVWFPKFKADFAALATLSASERMERGLEAIPEQPSLQRTQPNIATIELRQDIWDEVFPDEPCTEGRPFEIGVPKYLDFEQHVCADDANQIKWLPSCVRIDIADRECPEGNVINAIVVSPQENTEDTAWSRLLLGVVYKTVVSWAREVFLTRKSTPLSEALADIDVSSFFKNATLSLSEEMQRLSLEKSLVDECNAQLALAPYKSDSEYVELRIAAWLEAEKSLVAEKRYEILVDWCDKTHVNFESLTQADQRVACFRAWEGKIKEWAQENPIRFVSWTEEQSFATMMLEETGLTSVSSVREMKRARSSSLGRTGNPTKKTRREQSITYGQ
;
A
#
# COMPACT_ATOMS: atom_id res chain seq x y z
N MET A 1 34.17 11.10 28.61
CA MET A 1 33.98 9.69 29.05
C MET A 1 33.44 8.93 27.85
N SER A 2 34.12 7.86 27.45
CA SER A 2 33.76 7.07 26.27
C SER A 2 32.39 6.42 26.50
N GLN A 3 31.37 6.91 25.78
CA GLN A 3 30.06 6.28 25.68
C GLN A 3 30.18 5.01 24.83
N SER A 4 30.83 3.99 25.40
CA SER A 4 30.58 2.61 25.02
C SER A 4 29.08 2.37 25.17
N SER A 5 28.42 2.35 24.02
CA SER A 5 26.99 2.21 23.80
C SER A 5 26.28 1.36 24.86
N ILE A 6 25.17 1.88 25.41
CA ILE A 6 24.21 1.12 26.25
C ILE A 6 23.78 -0.18 25.55
N LEU A 7 23.78 -0.22 24.21
CA LEU A 7 23.54 -1.43 23.42
C LEU A 7 24.61 -2.52 23.57
N ALA A 8 25.81 -2.18 24.04
CA ALA A 8 26.89 -3.13 24.32
C ALA A 8 26.77 -3.75 25.72
N GLN A 9 25.99 -3.14 26.63
CA GLN A 9 25.84 -3.62 28.01
C GLN A 9 24.64 -4.55 28.20
N GLU A 10 23.59 -4.45 27.38
CA GLU A 10 22.35 -5.23 27.58
C GLU A 10 22.04 -6.30 26.50
N PHE A 11 22.77 -6.34 25.38
CA PHE A 11 22.56 -7.33 24.31
C PHE A 11 23.84 -8.15 24.03
N PRO A 12 24.14 -9.20 24.84
CA PRO A 12 25.39 -9.95 24.74
C PRO A 12 25.46 -10.92 23.54
N ASN A 13 24.37 -11.16 22.81
CA ASN A 13 24.41 -12.01 21.59
C ASN A 13 24.82 -11.19 20.35
N THR A 14 26.12 -10.93 20.26
CA THR A 14 26.77 -10.16 19.19
C THR A 14 26.52 -10.72 17.79
N ARG A 15 26.31 -12.02 17.64
CA ARG A 15 26.10 -12.67 16.33
C ARG A 15 24.69 -12.46 15.78
N GLU A 16 23.65 -12.72 16.58
CA GLU A 16 22.24 -12.54 16.15
C GLU A 16 21.95 -11.05 15.86
N ARG A 17 22.51 -10.16 16.67
CA ARG A 17 22.44 -8.71 16.43
C ARG A 17 23.15 -8.32 15.15
N ALA A 18 24.35 -8.84 14.89
CA ALA A 18 25.08 -8.55 13.66
C ALA A 18 24.38 -9.11 12.41
N GLU A 19 23.82 -10.32 12.49
CA GLU A 19 23.02 -10.93 11.42
C GLU A 19 21.73 -10.14 11.17
N TYR A 20 21.07 -9.65 12.22
CA TYR A 20 19.90 -8.80 12.08
C TYR A 20 20.25 -7.42 11.51
N ILE A 21 21.31 -6.75 11.97
CA ILE A 21 21.78 -5.49 11.38
C ILE A 21 22.11 -5.69 9.89
N LYS A 22 22.78 -6.79 9.54
CA LYS A 22 23.08 -7.14 8.15
C LYS A 22 21.79 -7.33 7.34
N ARG A 23 20.80 -8.03 7.88
CA ARG A 23 19.50 -8.24 7.23
C ARG A 23 18.70 -6.95 7.10
N SER A 24 18.62 -6.14 8.15
CA SER A 24 17.97 -4.82 8.12
C SER A 24 18.65 -3.92 7.11
N ARG A 25 19.98 -3.90 7.04
CA ARG A 25 20.70 -3.17 5.99
C ARG A 25 20.33 -3.62 4.59
N GLN A 26 20.16 -4.91 4.36
CA GLN A 26 19.76 -5.46 3.07
C GLN A 26 18.31 -5.10 2.72
N ILE A 27 17.39 -5.27 3.68
CA ILE A 27 15.97 -4.89 3.52
C ILE A 27 15.86 -3.41 3.24
N PHE A 28 16.48 -2.54 4.04
CA PHE A 28 16.47 -1.11 3.81
C PHE A 28 17.10 -0.75 2.47
N LYS A 29 18.15 -1.44 2.03
CA LYS A 29 18.70 -1.21 0.68
C LYS A 29 17.67 -1.50 -0.41
N GLU A 30 16.94 -2.60 -0.31
CA GLU A 30 15.88 -2.95 -1.24
C GLU A 30 14.71 -1.95 -1.17
N ASP A 31 14.30 -1.55 0.03
CA ASP A 31 13.24 -0.54 0.25
C ASP A 31 13.64 0.85 -0.26
N LEU A 32 14.92 1.23 -0.15
CA LEU A 32 15.47 2.51 -0.63
C LEU A 32 15.49 2.63 -2.16
N LEU A 33 15.37 1.52 -2.89
CA LEU A 33 15.21 1.50 -4.34
C LEU A 33 13.75 1.57 -4.76
N MET A 34 12.85 1.15 -3.87
CA MET A 34 11.41 1.14 -4.09
C MET A 34 10.76 2.44 -3.62
N GLY A 35 11.38 3.13 -2.65
CA GLY A 35 11.02 4.44 -2.16
C GLY A 35 11.83 5.57 -2.80
N LYS A 36 11.16 6.71 -3.00
CA LYS A 36 11.66 8.00 -3.54
C LYS A 36 12.96 8.50 -2.85
N ILE A 37 14.13 8.05 -3.27
CA ILE A 37 15.36 8.84 -3.13
C ILE A 37 15.64 9.45 -4.50
N ASP A 38 15.67 10.79 -4.53
CA ASP A 38 16.02 11.55 -5.73
C ASP A 38 17.37 11.06 -6.31
N GLU A 39 17.57 11.35 -7.59
CA GLU A 39 18.77 10.95 -8.34
C GLU A 39 20.10 11.36 -7.68
N ASP A 40 20.05 12.31 -6.74
CA ASP A 40 21.18 12.94 -6.06
C ASP A 40 21.84 12.08 -4.95
N GLY A 41 21.26 10.94 -4.59
CA GLY A 41 21.83 9.99 -3.63
C GLY A 41 21.25 10.06 -2.21
N VAL A 42 21.77 9.22 -1.31
CA VAL A 42 21.30 9.09 0.09
C VAL A 42 22.41 9.46 1.07
N SER A 43 22.06 10.14 2.16
CA SER A 43 22.98 10.41 3.26
C SER A 43 23.39 9.11 3.96
N GLU A 44 24.69 8.89 4.10
CA GLU A 44 25.25 7.76 4.86
C GLU A 44 24.86 7.85 6.35
N TYR A 45 24.83 9.06 6.90
CA TYR A 45 24.46 9.29 8.29
C TYR A 45 22.98 8.99 8.53
N TRP A 46 22.09 9.45 7.65
CA TRP A 46 20.66 9.11 7.74
C TRP A 46 20.42 7.61 7.55
N TYR A 47 21.06 6.98 6.56
CA TYR A 47 20.92 5.54 6.33
C TYR A 47 21.27 4.73 7.58
N ASN A 48 22.41 5.04 8.21
CA ASN A 48 22.81 4.37 9.44
C ASN A 48 21.85 4.66 10.60
N TRP A 49 21.35 5.90 10.71
CA TRP A 49 20.34 6.26 11.71
C TRP A 49 19.06 5.44 11.54
N VAL A 50 18.54 5.28 10.33
CA VAL A 50 17.32 4.50 10.03
C VAL A 50 17.51 3.03 10.38
N VAL A 51 18.65 2.45 9.99
CA VAL A 51 19.00 1.08 10.35
C VAL A 51 19.06 0.90 11.86
N ASP A 52 19.73 1.82 12.57
CA ASP A 52 19.84 1.77 14.03
C ASP A 52 18.47 1.96 14.71
N PHE A 53 17.63 2.84 14.19
CA PHE A 53 16.27 3.06 14.68
C PHE A 53 15.41 1.80 14.53
N ALA A 54 15.42 1.17 13.35
CA ALA A 54 14.67 -0.06 13.12
C ALA A 54 15.16 -1.23 14.00
N VAL A 55 16.47 -1.32 14.20
CA VAL A 55 17.08 -2.30 15.11
C VAL A 55 16.68 -2.05 16.56
N TRP A 56 16.66 -0.79 16.98
CA TRP A 56 16.18 -0.41 18.30
C TRP A 56 14.70 -0.76 18.49
N ARG A 57 13.84 -0.36 17.54
CA ARG A 57 12.39 -0.62 17.61
C ARG A 57 12.10 -2.11 17.79
N LYS A 58 12.72 -2.96 16.97
CA LYS A 58 12.55 -4.42 17.07
C LYS A 58 13.13 -5.00 18.36
N ALA A 59 14.20 -4.42 18.89
CA ALA A 59 14.73 -4.82 20.18
C ALA A 59 13.73 -4.48 21.31
N MET A 60 13.13 -3.29 21.27
CA MET A 60 12.14 -2.83 22.25
C MET A 60 10.82 -3.59 22.20
N GLU A 61 10.41 -4.13 21.03
CA GLU A 61 9.26 -5.04 20.92
C GLU A 61 9.39 -6.28 21.82
N LYS A 62 10.62 -6.71 22.14
CA LYS A 62 10.88 -7.85 23.03
C LYS A 62 10.94 -7.45 24.52
N VAL A 63 10.92 -6.16 24.81
CA VAL A 63 10.97 -5.61 26.17
C VAL A 63 9.54 -5.40 26.67
N GLU A 64 9.31 -5.67 27.96
CA GLU A 64 8.02 -5.42 28.61
C GLU A 64 7.55 -3.98 28.36
N PRO A 65 6.27 -3.73 27.99
CA PRO A 65 5.80 -2.40 27.60
C PRO A 65 6.12 -1.27 28.58
N THR A 66 6.13 -1.57 29.88
CA THR A 66 6.42 -0.61 30.97
C THR A 66 7.89 -0.22 31.08
N LYS A 67 8.79 -0.95 30.41
CA LYS A 67 10.24 -0.74 30.39
C LYS A 67 10.76 -0.37 29.00
N GLN A 68 9.86 -0.19 28.03
CA GLN A 68 10.26 0.22 26.70
C GLN A 68 10.78 1.66 26.73
N GLU A 69 11.94 1.86 26.13
CA GLU A 69 12.57 3.16 26.02
C GLU A 69 12.48 3.70 24.59
N SER A 70 12.28 5.01 24.49
CA SER A 70 12.33 5.70 23.20
C SER A 70 13.75 5.68 22.63
N PHE A 71 13.86 5.61 21.30
CA PHE A 71 15.17 5.64 20.64
C PHE A 71 16.01 6.87 21.10
N PRO A 72 17.25 6.67 21.57
CA PRO A 72 18.05 7.74 22.18
C PRO A 72 18.28 8.96 21.28
N TRP A 73 18.32 8.77 19.96
CA TRP A 73 18.60 9.81 18.98
C TRP A 73 17.36 10.23 18.16
N ARG A 74 16.14 9.99 18.69
CA ARG A 74 14.89 10.35 18.02
C ARG A 74 14.77 11.83 17.63
N HIS A 75 15.45 12.71 18.36
CA HIS A 75 15.42 14.16 18.14
C HIS A 75 16.56 14.68 17.25
N SER A 76 17.37 13.77 16.71
CA SER A 76 18.54 14.10 15.90
C SER A 76 18.54 13.28 14.62
N VAL A 77 17.41 13.27 13.93
CA VAL A 77 17.25 12.61 12.63
C VAL A 77 18.12 13.36 11.60
N PRO A 78 19.14 12.73 11.00
CA PRO A 78 19.90 13.35 9.93
C PRO A 78 19.01 13.59 8.70
N ALA A 79 19.39 14.50 7.81
CA ALA A 79 18.65 14.67 6.55
C ALA A 79 18.87 13.45 5.64
N SER A 80 17.80 12.91 5.04
CA SER A 80 17.90 11.79 4.09
C SER A 80 18.67 12.17 2.82
N LYS A 81 18.51 13.42 2.38
CA LYS A 81 19.27 14.01 1.27
C LYS A 81 20.63 14.49 1.75
N PRO A 82 21.73 14.08 1.10
CA PRO A 82 23.06 14.59 1.39
C PRO A 82 23.08 16.12 1.30
N ARG A 83 23.61 16.78 2.33
CA ARG A 83 23.79 18.25 2.30
C ARG A 83 25.07 18.66 1.58
N ASP A 84 26.02 17.74 1.49
CA ASP A 84 27.30 17.92 0.80
C ASP A 84 27.83 16.57 0.27
N PRO A 85 28.81 16.57 -0.65
CA PRO A 85 29.32 15.34 -1.27
C PRO A 85 29.96 14.34 -0.31
N SER A 86 30.39 14.76 0.89
CA SER A 86 30.99 13.87 1.89
C SER A 86 29.96 13.08 2.70
N ASP A 87 28.70 13.53 2.69
CA ASP A 87 27.55 12.86 3.30
C ASP A 87 26.95 11.78 2.36
N VAL A 88 27.26 11.83 1.07
CA VAL A 88 26.73 10.86 0.09
C VAL A 88 27.25 9.45 0.38
N ALA A 89 26.33 8.50 0.55
CA ALA A 89 26.65 7.09 0.68
C ALA A 89 27.36 6.55 -0.57
N VAL A 90 28.67 6.31 -0.47
CA VAL A 90 29.53 5.90 -1.60
C VAL A 90 29.06 4.58 -2.23
N TRP A 91 28.40 3.71 -1.46
CA TRP A 91 27.89 2.43 -1.96
C TRP A 91 26.59 2.58 -2.77
N PHE A 92 25.83 3.66 -2.57
CA PHE A 92 24.48 3.81 -3.13
C PHE A 92 24.47 3.91 -4.66
N PRO A 93 25.34 4.69 -5.33
CA PRO A 93 25.37 4.72 -6.79
C PRO A 93 25.65 3.36 -7.43
N LYS A 94 26.63 2.61 -6.88
CA LYS A 94 26.95 1.26 -7.38
C LYS A 94 25.78 0.31 -7.14
N PHE A 95 25.18 0.35 -5.96
CA PHE A 95 24.03 -0.47 -5.63
C PHE A 95 22.81 -0.18 -6.54
N LYS A 96 22.53 1.10 -6.83
CA LYS A 96 21.50 1.52 -7.80
C LYS A 96 21.79 0.98 -9.20
N ALA A 97 23.04 1.07 -9.66
CA ALA A 97 23.45 0.53 -10.96
C ALA A 97 23.32 -0.99 -11.03
N ASP A 98 23.77 -1.72 -10.00
CA ASP A 98 23.67 -3.17 -9.92
C ASP A 98 22.20 -3.61 -9.91
N PHE A 99 21.33 -2.93 -9.15
CA PHE A 99 19.90 -3.22 -9.11
C PHE A 99 19.19 -2.91 -10.43
N ALA A 100 19.47 -1.76 -11.05
CA ALA A 100 18.93 -1.42 -12.36
C ALA A 100 19.31 -2.46 -13.42
N ALA A 101 20.56 -2.94 -13.39
CA ALA A 101 21.01 -4.01 -14.28
C ALA A 101 20.27 -5.33 -14.04
N LEU A 102 19.96 -5.69 -12.79
CA LEU A 102 19.16 -6.88 -12.45
C LEU A 102 17.69 -6.73 -12.86
N ALA A 103 17.12 -5.53 -12.76
CA ALA A 103 15.75 -5.23 -13.14
C ALA A 103 15.51 -5.32 -14.66
N THR A 104 16.56 -5.10 -15.47
CA THR A 104 16.49 -5.20 -16.94
C THR A 104 16.70 -6.62 -17.49
N LEU A 105 17.05 -7.60 -16.65
CA LEU A 105 17.26 -8.97 -17.12
C LEU A 105 15.93 -9.61 -17.52
N SER A 106 15.92 -10.24 -18.70
CA SER A 106 14.82 -11.10 -19.14
C SER A 106 14.68 -12.32 -18.23
N ALA A 107 13.50 -12.94 -18.25
CA ALA A 107 13.24 -14.18 -17.50
C ALA A 107 14.27 -15.28 -17.80
N SER A 108 14.71 -15.41 -19.06
CA SER A 108 15.72 -16.40 -19.47
C SER A 108 17.10 -16.09 -18.85
N GLU A 109 17.57 -14.84 -18.94
CA GLU A 109 18.84 -14.43 -18.34
C GLU A 109 18.84 -14.55 -16.81
N ARG A 110 17.69 -14.32 -16.17
CA ARG A 110 17.51 -14.54 -14.73
C ARG A 110 17.69 -16.00 -14.38
N MET A 111 17.02 -16.90 -15.10
CA MET A 111 17.14 -18.34 -14.90
C MET A 111 18.57 -18.85 -15.12
N GLU A 112 19.27 -18.37 -16.15
CA GLU A 112 20.68 -18.72 -16.42
C GLU A 112 21.62 -18.32 -15.26
N ARG A 113 21.28 -17.25 -14.56
CA ARG A 113 22.01 -16.75 -13.38
C ARG A 113 21.55 -17.37 -12.06
N GLY A 114 20.62 -18.34 -12.10
CA GLY A 114 20.04 -18.95 -10.91
C GLY A 114 19.13 -18.00 -10.11
N LEU A 115 18.60 -16.96 -10.76
CA LEU A 115 17.62 -16.04 -10.21
C LEU A 115 16.20 -16.50 -10.59
N GLU A 116 15.21 -16.06 -9.81
CA GLU A 116 13.81 -16.32 -10.14
C GLU A 116 13.39 -15.59 -11.41
N ALA A 117 12.68 -16.30 -12.30
CA ALA A 117 12.24 -15.79 -13.60
C ALA A 117 11.31 -14.58 -13.47
N ILE A 118 10.41 -14.60 -12.49
CA ILE A 118 9.58 -13.47 -12.08
C ILE A 118 10.20 -12.94 -10.77
N PRO A 119 10.69 -11.69 -10.73
CA PRO A 119 11.24 -11.11 -9.51
C PRO A 119 10.21 -11.07 -8.37
N GLU A 120 10.58 -11.60 -7.20
CA GLU A 120 9.79 -11.38 -5.98
C GLU A 120 9.75 -9.89 -5.63
N GLN A 121 8.61 -9.47 -5.08
CA GLN A 121 8.41 -8.09 -4.69
C GLN A 121 8.88 -7.84 -3.26
N PRO A 122 9.23 -6.59 -2.93
CA PRO A 122 9.39 -6.20 -1.54
C PRO A 122 8.07 -6.41 -0.79
N SER A 123 8.18 -6.69 0.52
CA SER A 123 7.01 -6.80 1.39
C SER A 123 6.28 -5.47 1.46
N LEU A 124 4.97 -5.47 1.23
CA LEU A 124 4.11 -4.30 1.28
C LEU A 124 3.19 -4.37 2.50
N GLN A 125 3.24 -3.34 3.35
CA GLN A 125 2.33 -3.17 4.48
C GLN A 125 1.00 -2.58 4.01
N ARG A 126 0.20 -3.41 3.33
CA ARG A 126 -1.05 -2.99 2.69
C ARG A 126 -2.22 -2.87 3.66
N THR A 127 -2.26 -3.77 4.62
CA THR A 127 -3.30 -3.85 5.63
C THR A 127 -2.64 -3.74 7.00
N GLN A 128 -3.21 -2.88 7.84
CA GLN A 128 -2.91 -2.89 9.26
C GLN A 128 -4.15 -3.39 10.01
N PRO A 129 -4.00 -4.12 11.12
CA PRO A 129 -5.13 -4.70 11.86
C PRO A 129 -6.24 -3.71 12.22
N ASN A 130 -5.88 -2.43 12.35
CA ASN A 130 -6.77 -1.39 12.85
C ASN A 130 -7.35 -0.48 11.75
N ILE A 131 -7.01 -0.73 10.47
CA ILE A 131 -7.59 0.00 9.34
C ILE A 131 -8.96 -0.60 9.03
N ALA A 132 -9.98 0.25 8.96
CA ALA A 132 -11.32 -0.15 8.56
C ALA A 132 -11.34 -0.80 7.15
N THR A 133 -12.23 -1.78 6.97
CA THR A 133 -12.35 -2.50 5.69
C THR A 133 -12.70 -1.55 4.54
N ILE A 134 -12.35 -1.95 3.32
CA ILE A 134 -12.66 -1.16 2.12
C ILE A 134 -14.18 -1.01 1.97
N GLU A 135 -14.94 -2.05 2.27
CA GLU A 135 -16.41 -2.05 2.19
C GLU A 135 -17.01 -1.00 3.13
N LEU A 136 -16.60 -0.99 4.41
CA LEU A 136 -17.11 -0.01 5.36
C LEU A 136 -16.76 1.42 4.93
N ARG A 137 -15.52 1.64 4.46
CA ARG A 137 -15.12 2.97 3.99
C ARG A 137 -15.86 3.39 2.73
N GLN A 138 -16.22 2.46 1.85
CA GLN A 138 -17.03 2.75 0.66
C GLN A 138 -18.46 3.11 1.05
N ASP A 139 -19.07 2.37 1.98
CA ASP A 139 -20.41 2.68 2.50
C ASP A 139 -20.45 4.09 3.11
N ILE A 140 -19.41 4.47 3.88
CA ILE A 140 -19.29 5.82 4.43
C ILE A 140 -19.08 6.86 3.33
N TRP A 141 -18.28 6.56 2.31
CA TRP A 141 -18.05 7.47 1.18
C TRP A 141 -19.36 7.81 0.47
N ASP A 142 -20.14 6.79 0.11
CA ASP A 142 -21.38 6.94 -0.64
C ASP A 142 -22.42 7.78 0.10
N GLU A 143 -22.37 7.80 1.44
CA GLU A 143 -23.23 8.66 2.24
C GLU A 143 -22.72 10.09 2.39
N VAL A 144 -21.40 10.26 2.57
CA VAL A 144 -20.79 11.58 2.83
C VAL A 144 -20.59 12.36 1.53
N PHE A 145 -20.37 11.68 0.41
CA PHE A 145 -20.11 12.24 -0.91
C PHE A 145 -20.95 11.56 -2.00
N PRO A 146 -22.29 11.62 -1.93
CA PRO A 146 -23.20 10.82 -2.77
C PRO A 146 -23.07 11.07 -4.28
N ASP A 147 -22.54 12.23 -4.68
CA ASP A 147 -22.37 12.62 -6.08
C ASP A 147 -20.88 12.75 -6.49
N GLU A 148 -19.93 12.49 -5.58
CA GLU A 148 -18.51 12.54 -5.92
C GLU A 148 -17.99 11.14 -6.27
N PRO A 149 -17.31 10.97 -7.42
CA PRO A 149 -16.72 9.69 -7.77
C PRO A 149 -15.64 9.31 -6.76
N CYS A 150 -15.82 8.16 -6.11
CA CYS A 150 -14.79 7.53 -5.30
C CYS A 150 -13.69 6.96 -6.20
N THR A 151 -12.43 7.06 -5.78
CA THR A 151 -11.37 6.26 -6.43
C THR A 151 -11.66 4.79 -6.15
N GLU A 152 -11.75 4.00 -7.22
CA GLU A 152 -12.22 2.62 -7.15
C GLU A 152 -11.43 1.79 -6.12
N GLY A 153 -12.10 1.30 -5.07
CA GLY A 153 -11.48 0.48 -4.02
C GLY A 153 -10.53 1.22 -3.06
N ARG A 154 -10.46 2.55 -3.13
CA ARG A 154 -9.58 3.38 -2.30
C ARG A 154 -10.33 4.55 -1.64
N PRO A 155 -11.50 4.34 -0.99
CA PRO A 155 -12.22 5.40 -0.31
C PRO A 155 -11.38 5.97 0.83
N PHE A 156 -11.26 7.30 0.93
CA PHE A 156 -10.50 7.97 1.99
C PHE A 156 -8.98 7.67 2.01
N GLU A 157 -8.39 7.35 0.84
CA GLU A 157 -6.94 7.16 0.71
C GLU A 157 -6.34 8.15 -0.29
N ILE A 158 -5.13 8.65 -0.01
CA ILE A 158 -4.33 9.41 -0.98
C ILE A 158 -2.86 9.02 -0.94
N GLY A 159 -2.18 9.13 -2.08
CA GLY A 159 -0.72 8.99 -2.15
C GLY A 159 -0.02 10.14 -1.42
N VAL A 160 1.15 9.84 -0.84
CA VAL A 160 2.01 10.86 -0.24
C VAL A 160 2.68 11.73 -1.32
N PRO A 161 2.54 13.07 -1.25
CA PRO A 161 3.14 13.96 -2.25
C PRO A 161 4.68 13.89 -2.21
N LYS A 162 5.33 14.08 -3.37
CA LYS A 162 6.78 13.93 -3.55
C LYS A 162 7.61 14.92 -2.74
N TYR A 163 7.13 16.15 -2.56
CA TYR A 163 7.89 17.22 -1.86
C TYR A 163 7.70 17.20 -0.34
N LEU A 164 7.05 16.17 0.20
CA LEU A 164 6.84 16.01 1.63
C LEU A 164 8.06 15.35 2.28
N ASP A 165 8.55 15.95 3.37
CA ASP A 165 9.38 15.28 4.36
C ASP A 165 8.49 14.34 5.19
N PHE A 166 8.27 13.14 4.65
CA PHE A 166 7.31 12.18 5.21
C PHE A 166 7.68 11.75 6.63
N GLU A 167 8.97 11.51 6.88
CA GLU A 167 9.47 11.08 8.19
C GLU A 167 9.23 12.16 9.24
N GLN A 168 9.58 13.42 8.95
CA GLN A 168 9.45 14.50 9.93
C GLN A 168 8.00 14.99 10.09
N HIS A 169 7.29 15.17 8.98
CA HIS A 169 6.00 15.87 8.96
C HIS A 169 4.79 14.94 8.99
N VAL A 170 5.01 13.63 8.96
CA VAL A 170 3.95 12.62 9.15
C VAL A 170 4.33 11.62 10.24
N CYS A 171 5.44 10.89 10.11
CA CYS A 171 5.77 9.82 11.06
C CYS A 171 6.15 10.34 12.45
N ALA A 172 7.03 11.35 12.53
CA ALA A 172 7.44 11.94 13.80
C ALA A 172 6.37 12.87 14.40
N ASP A 173 5.38 13.27 13.61
CA ASP A 173 4.31 14.20 13.99
C ASP A 173 3.05 13.50 14.56
N ASP A 174 3.06 12.17 14.66
CA ASP A 174 1.94 11.32 15.10
C ASP A 174 1.29 11.81 16.42
N ALA A 175 2.09 12.13 17.43
CA ALA A 175 1.57 12.59 18.72
C ALA A 175 0.79 13.92 18.62
N ASN A 176 1.20 14.82 17.72
CA ASN A 176 0.48 16.07 17.48
C ASN A 176 -0.75 15.84 16.60
N GLN A 177 -0.69 14.91 15.65
CA GLN A 177 -1.86 14.52 14.85
C GLN A 177 -2.97 13.99 15.75
N ILE A 178 -2.67 13.04 16.64
CA ILE A 178 -3.63 12.47 17.60
C ILE A 178 -4.27 13.56 18.48
N LYS A 179 -3.55 14.62 18.83
CA LYS A 179 -4.08 15.73 19.63
C LYS A 179 -5.19 16.50 18.92
N TRP A 180 -5.09 16.67 17.61
CA TRP A 180 -6.02 17.49 16.81
C TRP A 180 -7.08 16.67 16.08
N LEU A 181 -6.87 15.37 15.93
CA LEU A 181 -7.85 14.48 15.32
C LEU A 181 -9.11 14.34 16.20
N PRO A 182 -10.31 14.35 15.61
CA PRO A 182 -11.51 13.92 16.31
C PRO A 182 -11.34 12.48 16.81
N SER A 183 -11.79 12.18 18.03
CA SER A 183 -11.58 10.86 18.67
C SER A 183 -12.19 9.68 17.92
N CYS A 184 -13.10 9.94 16.98
CA CYS A 184 -13.76 8.96 16.13
C CYS A 184 -13.01 8.67 14.81
N VAL A 185 -11.93 9.39 14.53
CA VAL A 185 -11.15 9.29 13.28
C VAL A 185 -9.70 8.96 13.63
N ARG A 186 -9.07 8.18 12.75
CA ARG A 186 -7.64 7.90 12.78
C ARG A 186 -7.03 8.10 11.40
N ILE A 187 -5.72 8.29 11.40
CA ILE A 187 -4.88 8.35 10.21
C ILE A 187 -3.89 7.22 10.30
N ASP A 188 -3.84 6.39 9.26
CA ASP A 188 -2.90 5.28 9.13
C ASP A 188 -2.05 5.44 7.88
N ILE A 189 -0.89 4.81 7.89
CA ILE A 189 0.01 4.74 6.74
C ILE A 189 0.00 3.32 6.19
N ALA A 190 -0.18 3.20 4.88
CA ALA A 190 -0.11 1.92 4.21
C ALA A 190 0.68 2.00 2.91
N ASP A 191 1.33 0.91 2.55
CA ASP A 191 1.99 0.80 1.26
C ASP A 191 0.95 0.59 0.16
N ARG A 192 1.06 1.40 -0.88
CA ARG A 192 0.23 1.36 -2.09
C ARG A 192 1.11 1.43 -3.31
N GLU A 193 0.51 1.27 -4.48
CA GLU A 193 1.17 1.62 -5.73
C GLU A 193 0.50 2.86 -6.33
N CYS A 194 1.29 3.66 -7.03
CA CYS A 194 0.76 4.68 -7.95
C CYS A 194 0.29 4.01 -9.26
N PRO A 195 -0.47 4.72 -10.13
CA PRO A 195 -0.90 4.19 -11.42
C PRO A 195 0.23 3.67 -12.32
N GLU A 196 1.45 4.19 -12.15
CA GLU A 196 2.66 3.75 -12.86
C GLU A 196 3.28 2.46 -12.29
N GLY A 197 2.74 1.90 -11.20
CA GLY A 197 3.21 0.65 -10.58
C GLY A 197 4.38 0.81 -9.61
N ASN A 198 4.76 2.05 -9.25
CA ASN A 198 5.75 2.29 -8.20
C ASN A 198 5.10 2.22 -6.83
N VAL A 199 5.80 1.63 -5.87
CA VAL A 199 5.36 1.59 -4.47
C VAL A 199 5.48 2.99 -3.86
N ILE A 200 4.43 3.42 -3.19
CA ILE A 200 4.35 4.69 -2.48
C ILE A 200 3.70 4.49 -1.11
N ASN A 201 4.05 5.34 -0.15
CA ASN A 201 3.25 5.46 1.06
C ASN A 201 1.94 6.18 0.72
N ALA A 202 0.85 5.69 1.28
CA ALA A 202 -0.46 6.32 1.22
C ALA A 202 -0.94 6.64 2.62
N ILE A 203 -1.64 7.76 2.73
CA ILE A 203 -2.37 8.15 3.93
C ILE A 203 -3.78 7.60 3.83
N VAL A 204 -4.20 6.84 4.84
CA VAL A 204 -5.53 6.24 4.94
C VAL A 204 -6.26 6.91 6.11
N VAL A 205 -7.35 7.61 5.81
CA VAL A 205 -8.22 8.18 6.84
C VAL A 205 -9.33 7.18 7.13
N SER A 206 -9.43 6.71 8.37
CA SER A 206 -10.38 5.65 8.72
C SER A 206 -11.11 5.93 10.04
N PRO A 207 -12.29 5.31 10.28
CA PRO A 207 -12.93 5.33 11.58
C PRO A 207 -12.03 4.70 12.65
N GLN A 208 -12.01 5.30 13.84
CA GLN A 208 -11.31 4.74 14.98
C GLN A 208 -12.02 3.47 15.48
N GLU A 209 -11.23 2.46 15.86
CA GLU A 209 -11.75 1.18 16.35
C GLU A 209 -12.71 1.38 17.55
N ASN A 210 -13.81 0.63 17.59
CA ASN A 210 -14.87 0.73 18.61
C ASN A 210 -15.64 2.06 18.65
N THR A 211 -15.49 2.91 17.64
CA THR A 211 -16.35 4.10 17.49
C THR A 211 -17.72 3.69 16.97
N GLU A 212 -18.78 4.29 17.53
CA GLU A 212 -20.13 4.13 17.00
C GLU A 212 -20.24 4.77 15.61
N ASP A 213 -20.77 4.00 14.66
CA ASP A 213 -21.01 4.46 13.30
C ASP A 213 -22.28 5.33 13.25
N THR A 214 -22.09 6.65 13.21
CA THR A 214 -23.15 7.66 13.26
C THR A 214 -22.96 8.65 12.13
N ALA A 215 -24.04 9.34 11.74
CA ALA A 215 -23.95 10.40 10.73
C ALA A 215 -22.88 11.47 11.07
N TRP A 216 -22.68 11.75 12.36
CA TRP A 216 -21.67 12.71 12.81
C TRP A 216 -20.23 12.17 12.67
N SER A 217 -19.97 10.93 13.06
CA SER A 217 -18.63 10.32 12.90
C SER A 217 -18.25 10.15 11.42
N ARG A 218 -19.20 9.76 10.57
CA ARG A 218 -19.06 9.73 9.10
C ARG A 218 -18.70 11.10 8.53
N LEU A 219 -19.41 12.14 8.96
CA LEU A 219 -19.14 13.51 8.53
C LEU A 219 -17.73 13.99 8.93
N LEU A 220 -17.33 13.75 10.17
CA LEU A 220 -16.00 14.10 10.67
C LEU A 220 -14.89 13.39 9.88
N LEU A 221 -15.10 12.13 9.48
CA LEU A 221 -14.20 11.41 8.59
C LEU A 221 -14.03 12.16 7.26
N GLY A 222 -15.14 12.60 6.66
CA GLY A 222 -15.13 13.40 5.43
C GLY A 222 -14.39 14.74 5.56
N VAL A 223 -14.57 15.44 6.68
CA VAL A 223 -13.88 16.71 6.97
C VAL A 223 -12.37 16.48 7.08
N VAL A 224 -11.94 15.48 7.86
CA VAL A 224 -10.52 15.14 8.03
C VAL A 224 -9.91 14.76 6.69
N TYR A 225 -10.59 13.93 5.90
CA TYR A 225 -10.11 13.55 4.59
C TYR A 225 -9.94 14.74 3.65
N LYS A 226 -10.94 15.63 3.53
CA LYS A 226 -10.81 16.83 2.69
C LYS A 226 -9.67 17.75 3.16
N THR A 227 -9.42 17.81 4.47
CA THR A 227 -8.29 18.55 5.06
C THR A 227 -6.95 17.94 4.64
N VAL A 228 -6.81 16.62 4.77
CA VAL A 228 -5.61 15.86 4.37
C VAL A 228 -5.33 16.03 2.87
N VAL A 229 -6.37 15.94 2.02
CA VAL A 229 -6.23 16.18 0.57
C VAL A 229 -5.78 17.61 0.27
N SER A 230 -6.35 18.60 0.94
CA SER A 230 -5.99 20.01 0.76
C SER A 230 -4.54 20.27 1.14
N TRP A 231 -4.12 19.76 2.30
CA TRP A 231 -2.74 19.83 2.77
C TRP A 231 -1.77 19.17 1.79
N ALA A 232 -2.08 17.96 1.31
CA ALA A 232 -1.22 17.24 0.37
C ALA A 232 -1.05 18.01 -0.95
N ARG A 233 -2.12 18.63 -1.45
CA ARG A 233 -2.09 19.52 -2.62
C ARG A 233 -1.25 20.77 -2.37
N GLU A 234 -1.38 21.38 -1.21
CA GLU A 234 -0.60 22.57 -0.85
C GLU A 234 0.91 22.25 -0.79
N VAL A 235 1.29 21.14 -0.16
CA VAL A 235 2.69 20.66 -0.14
C VAL A 235 3.20 20.43 -1.56
N PHE A 236 2.37 19.84 -2.43
CA PHE A 236 2.75 19.63 -3.83
C PHE A 236 2.98 20.93 -4.59
N LEU A 237 1.97 21.81 -4.58
CA LEU A 237 1.97 23.04 -5.38
C LEU A 237 3.02 24.03 -4.91
N THR A 238 3.15 24.22 -3.59
CA THR A 238 4.12 25.17 -3.01
C THR A 238 5.54 24.60 -2.95
N ARG A 239 5.68 23.27 -3.05
CA ARG A 239 6.92 22.51 -2.83
C ARG A 239 7.53 22.72 -1.44
N LYS A 240 6.74 23.23 -0.49
CA LYS A 240 7.13 23.43 0.91
C LYS A 240 6.50 22.32 1.73
N SER A 241 7.33 21.62 2.47
CA SER A 241 6.84 20.57 3.36
C SER A 241 6.43 21.18 4.70
N THR A 242 5.23 20.86 5.17
CA THR A 242 4.67 21.29 6.46
C THR A 242 4.09 20.09 7.24
N PRO A 243 4.16 20.09 8.58
CA PRO A 243 3.55 19.05 9.42
C PRO A 243 2.06 18.87 9.14
N LEU A 244 1.59 17.62 9.09
CA LEU A 244 0.16 17.34 8.92
C LEU A 244 -0.67 17.88 10.09
N SER A 245 -0.13 17.87 11.31
CA SER A 245 -0.83 18.39 12.49
C SER A 245 -1.17 19.87 12.42
N GLU A 246 -0.43 20.68 11.65
CA GLU A 246 -0.75 22.10 11.42
C GLU A 246 -2.07 22.23 10.66
N ALA A 247 -2.27 21.44 9.60
CA ALA A 247 -3.52 21.43 8.85
C ALA A 247 -4.70 20.89 9.68
N LEU A 248 -4.44 19.91 10.55
CA LEU A 248 -5.46 19.33 11.43
C LEU A 248 -5.88 20.29 12.55
N ALA A 249 -4.97 21.14 13.03
CA ALA A 249 -5.27 22.13 14.08
C ALA A 249 -6.33 23.17 13.63
N ASP A 250 -6.41 23.41 12.32
CA ASP A 250 -7.31 24.38 11.70
C ASP A 250 -8.65 23.77 11.23
N ILE A 251 -8.95 22.52 11.60
CA ILE A 251 -10.22 21.88 11.22
C ILE A 251 -11.42 22.66 11.80
N ASP A 252 -12.17 23.31 10.91
CA ASP A 252 -13.46 23.93 11.23
C ASP A 252 -14.61 23.10 10.67
N VAL A 253 -15.21 22.28 11.54
CA VAL A 253 -16.40 21.46 11.21
C VAL A 253 -17.60 22.32 10.78
N SER A 254 -17.68 23.58 11.22
CA SER A 254 -18.79 24.48 10.87
C SER A 254 -18.75 24.97 9.41
N SER A 255 -17.57 24.96 8.78
CA SER A 255 -17.37 25.29 7.36
C SER A 255 -18.00 24.25 6.41
N PHE A 256 -18.00 22.98 6.82
CA PHE A 256 -18.50 21.86 6.02
C PHE A 256 -20.02 21.92 5.81
N PHE A 257 -20.77 22.42 6.82
CA PHE A 257 -22.22 22.62 6.74
C PHE A 257 -22.65 23.80 5.85
N LYS A 258 -21.72 24.68 5.45
CA LYS A 258 -22.02 25.91 4.70
C LYS A 258 -21.76 25.78 3.19
N ASN A 259 -21.50 24.58 2.68
CA ASN A 259 -20.94 24.35 1.34
C ASN A 259 -19.64 25.15 1.09
N ALA A 260 -18.95 25.57 2.16
CA ALA A 260 -17.77 26.40 2.03
C ALA A 260 -16.61 25.48 1.64
N THR A 261 -16.13 25.68 0.43
CA THR A 261 -14.80 25.25 -0.01
C THR A 261 -13.83 25.54 1.13
N LEU A 262 -13.07 24.52 1.59
CA LEU A 262 -12.00 24.73 2.58
C LEU A 262 -11.17 25.94 2.12
N SER A 263 -10.94 26.89 3.03
CA SER A 263 -10.25 28.14 2.70
C SER A 263 -8.80 27.83 2.37
N LEU A 264 -8.52 27.57 1.10
CA LEU A 264 -7.17 27.35 0.59
C LEU A 264 -6.32 28.59 0.86
N SER A 265 -5.03 28.42 1.14
CA SER A 265 -4.10 29.55 1.25
C SER A 265 -4.11 30.40 -0.03
N GLU A 266 -3.87 31.71 0.08
CA GLU A 266 -3.83 32.60 -1.10
C GLU A 266 -2.81 32.12 -2.14
N GLU A 267 -1.69 31.54 -1.67
CA GLU A 267 -0.66 30.94 -2.51
C GLU A 267 -1.19 29.72 -3.28
N MET A 268 -1.94 28.83 -2.62
CA MET A 268 -2.61 27.69 -3.26
C MET A 268 -3.72 28.13 -4.23
N GLN A 269 -4.52 29.15 -3.90
CA GLN A 269 -5.54 29.67 -4.83
C GLN A 269 -4.91 30.20 -6.11
N ARG A 270 -3.78 30.91 -6.00
CA ARG A 270 -3.04 31.42 -7.16
C ARG A 270 -2.45 30.30 -8.02
N LEU A 271 -1.85 29.28 -7.41
CA LEU A 271 -1.22 28.15 -8.11
C LEU A 271 -2.25 27.16 -8.69
N SER A 272 -3.43 27.03 -8.06
CA SER A 272 -4.52 26.17 -8.54
C SER A 272 -5.22 26.69 -9.80
N LEU A 273 -4.91 27.92 -10.23
CA LEU A 273 -5.40 28.48 -11.50
C LEU A 273 -4.73 27.83 -12.71
N GLU A 274 -3.56 27.22 -12.53
CA GLU A 274 -2.84 26.52 -13.58
C GLU A 274 -3.30 25.07 -13.67
N LYS A 275 -4.17 24.77 -14.63
CA LYS A 275 -4.77 23.44 -14.81
C LYS A 275 -3.73 22.31 -14.92
N SER A 276 -2.61 22.55 -15.62
CA SER A 276 -1.52 21.58 -15.76
C SER A 276 -0.91 21.17 -14.42
N LEU A 277 -0.69 22.12 -13.50
CA LEU A 277 -0.14 21.83 -12.18
C LEU A 277 -1.13 21.07 -11.30
N VAL A 278 -2.42 21.36 -11.42
CA VAL A 278 -3.49 20.64 -10.70
C VAL A 278 -3.63 19.22 -11.22
N ASP A 279 -3.57 19.02 -12.53
CA ASP A 279 -3.63 17.70 -13.15
C ASP A 279 -2.41 16.85 -12.75
N GLU A 280 -1.20 17.44 -12.74
CA GLU A 280 0.02 16.78 -12.26
C GLU A 280 -0.07 16.44 -10.76
N CYS A 281 -0.62 17.34 -9.95
CA CYS A 281 -0.84 17.10 -8.53
C CYS A 281 -1.80 15.92 -8.31
N ASN A 282 -2.92 15.90 -9.02
CA ASN A 282 -3.91 14.82 -8.89
C ASN A 282 -3.34 13.49 -9.37
N ALA A 283 -2.58 13.48 -10.46
CA ALA A 283 -1.89 12.27 -10.93
C ALA A 283 -0.90 11.73 -9.89
N GLN A 284 -0.16 12.62 -9.21
CA GLN A 284 0.77 12.19 -8.16
C GLN A 284 0.09 11.64 -6.90
N LEU A 285 -1.05 12.20 -6.52
CA LEU A 285 -1.81 11.74 -5.35
C LEU A 285 -2.65 10.50 -5.65
N ALA A 286 -2.79 10.12 -6.92
CA ALA A 286 -3.57 8.98 -7.35
C ALA A 286 -2.94 7.65 -6.89
N LEU A 287 -3.81 6.68 -6.63
CA LEU A 287 -3.44 5.31 -6.28
C LEU A 287 -3.85 4.37 -7.41
N ALA A 288 -3.14 3.24 -7.52
CA ALA A 288 -3.50 2.18 -8.44
C ALA A 288 -4.91 1.61 -8.11
N PRO A 289 -5.72 1.28 -9.14
CA PRO A 289 -7.15 1.04 -8.98
C PRO A 289 -7.52 -0.37 -8.49
N TYR A 290 -6.55 -1.26 -8.25
CA TYR A 290 -6.84 -2.64 -7.85
C TYR A 290 -7.34 -2.72 -6.40
N LYS A 291 -8.35 -3.56 -6.18
CA LYS A 291 -9.13 -3.67 -4.94
C LYS A 291 -8.75 -4.85 -4.06
N SER A 292 -8.05 -5.82 -4.64
CA SER A 292 -7.73 -7.08 -3.97
C SER A 292 -6.35 -7.58 -4.33
N ASP A 293 -5.82 -8.50 -3.52
CA ASP A 293 -4.55 -9.18 -3.82
C ASP A 293 -4.62 -9.92 -5.16
N SER A 294 -5.79 -10.48 -5.53
CA SER A 294 -6.00 -11.12 -6.85
C SER A 294 -5.84 -10.13 -7.99
N GLU A 295 -6.48 -8.96 -7.92
CA GLU A 295 -6.36 -7.93 -8.96
C GLU A 295 -4.94 -7.35 -9.01
N TYR A 296 -4.26 -7.33 -7.88
CA TYR A 296 -2.84 -6.98 -7.83
C TYR A 296 -1.96 -8.01 -8.54
N VAL A 297 -2.16 -9.31 -8.31
CA VAL A 297 -1.48 -10.37 -9.09
C VAL A 297 -1.78 -10.18 -10.58
N GLU A 298 -3.05 -9.95 -10.94
CA GLU A 298 -3.46 -9.77 -12.33
C GLU A 298 -2.65 -8.66 -13.03
N LEU A 299 -2.52 -7.48 -12.39
CA LEU A 299 -1.76 -6.35 -12.91
C LEU A 299 -0.27 -6.67 -13.08
N ARG A 300 0.33 -7.34 -12.08
CA ARG A 300 1.78 -7.63 -12.07
C ARG A 300 2.17 -8.70 -13.07
N ILE A 301 1.35 -9.75 -13.19
CA ILE A 301 1.54 -10.78 -14.20
C ILE A 301 1.30 -10.21 -15.59
N ALA A 302 0.32 -9.31 -15.78
CA ALA A 302 0.13 -8.65 -17.06
C ALA A 302 1.36 -7.82 -17.48
N ALA A 303 1.97 -7.08 -16.54
CA ALA A 303 3.20 -6.34 -16.82
C ALA A 303 4.38 -7.26 -17.18
N TRP A 304 4.53 -8.39 -16.48
CA TRP A 304 5.56 -9.38 -16.79
C TRP A 304 5.33 -10.03 -18.16
N LEU A 305 4.09 -10.42 -18.46
CA LEU A 305 3.71 -10.98 -19.77
C LEU A 305 4.02 -10.02 -20.92
N GLU A 306 3.79 -8.72 -20.72
CA GLU A 306 4.15 -7.69 -21.70
C GLU A 306 5.66 -7.63 -21.94
N ALA A 307 6.45 -7.63 -20.87
CA ALA A 307 7.92 -7.60 -20.95
C ALA A 307 8.47 -8.87 -21.63
N GLU A 308 7.86 -10.02 -21.37
CA GLU A 308 8.29 -11.34 -21.85
C GLU A 308 7.47 -11.86 -23.03
N LYS A 309 6.80 -10.98 -23.77
CA LYS A 309 5.95 -11.35 -24.93
C LYS A 309 6.72 -12.04 -26.05
N SER A 310 8.06 -11.91 -26.08
CA SER A 310 8.95 -12.60 -27.02
C SER A 310 9.22 -14.07 -26.67
N LEU A 311 8.93 -14.52 -25.45
CA LEU A 311 9.00 -15.94 -25.11
C LEU A 311 7.95 -16.74 -25.89
N VAL A 312 8.16 -18.04 -26.02
CA VAL A 312 7.11 -18.94 -26.51
C VAL A 312 6.07 -19.17 -25.41
N ALA A 313 4.80 -19.35 -25.80
CA ALA A 313 3.68 -19.49 -24.87
C ALA A 313 3.90 -20.61 -23.83
N GLU A 314 4.40 -21.76 -24.26
CA GLU A 314 4.76 -22.89 -23.39
C GLU A 314 5.75 -22.49 -22.28
N LYS A 315 6.77 -21.69 -22.63
CA LYS A 315 7.77 -21.27 -21.63
C LYS A 315 7.18 -20.30 -20.62
N ARG A 316 6.30 -19.39 -21.05
CA ARG A 316 5.56 -18.53 -20.12
C ARG A 316 4.66 -19.35 -19.20
N TYR A 317 3.99 -20.37 -19.74
CA TYR A 317 3.18 -21.29 -18.95
C TYR A 317 3.98 -21.97 -17.86
N GLU A 318 5.11 -22.62 -18.20
CA GLU A 318 5.98 -23.28 -17.24
C GLU A 318 6.42 -22.34 -16.11
N ILE A 319 6.85 -21.12 -16.46
CA ILE A 319 7.30 -20.12 -15.49
C ILE A 319 6.14 -19.70 -14.56
N LEU A 320 4.95 -19.46 -15.11
CA LEU A 320 3.80 -19.04 -14.32
C LEU A 320 3.28 -20.15 -13.40
N VAL A 321 3.34 -21.41 -13.83
CA VAL A 321 3.02 -22.56 -12.98
C VAL A 321 4.01 -22.67 -11.81
N ASP A 322 5.32 -22.64 -12.08
CA ASP A 322 6.36 -22.67 -11.02
C ASP A 322 6.21 -21.49 -10.05
N TRP A 323 5.86 -20.31 -10.57
CA TRP A 323 5.59 -19.14 -9.76
C TRP A 323 4.38 -19.36 -8.85
N CYS A 324 3.23 -19.79 -9.39
CA CYS A 324 2.01 -20.03 -8.60
C CYS A 324 2.14 -21.12 -7.52
N ASP A 325 3.12 -22.01 -7.65
CA ASP A 325 3.36 -23.07 -6.67
C ASP A 325 4.12 -22.55 -5.43
N LYS A 326 4.64 -21.32 -5.47
CA LYS A 326 5.37 -20.67 -4.37
C LYS A 326 4.46 -19.83 -3.47
N THR A 327 4.96 -19.53 -2.28
CA THR A 327 4.35 -18.55 -1.38
C THR A 327 5.06 -17.21 -1.57
N HIS A 328 4.28 -16.17 -1.83
CA HIS A 328 4.77 -14.83 -2.10
C HIS A 328 4.40 -13.88 -0.98
N VAL A 329 5.32 -12.98 -0.64
CA VAL A 329 5.23 -12.14 0.57
C VAL A 329 4.02 -11.20 0.57
N ASN A 330 3.56 -10.78 -0.61
CA ASN A 330 2.43 -9.87 -0.78
C ASN A 330 1.10 -10.58 -1.06
N PHE A 331 1.10 -11.90 -1.15
CA PHE A 331 -0.04 -12.71 -1.58
C PHE A 331 -0.36 -13.86 -0.62
N GLU A 332 0.06 -13.75 0.65
CA GLU A 332 -0.14 -14.80 1.67
C GLU A 332 -1.64 -15.14 1.90
N SER A 333 -2.53 -14.21 1.57
CA SER A 333 -3.99 -14.40 1.64
C SER A 333 -4.55 -15.28 0.51
N LEU A 334 -3.81 -15.46 -0.59
CA LEU A 334 -4.26 -16.16 -1.79
C LEU A 334 -3.81 -17.62 -1.77
N THR A 335 -4.74 -18.52 -2.08
CA THR A 335 -4.38 -19.92 -2.33
C THR A 335 -3.65 -20.03 -3.68
N GLN A 336 -2.90 -21.12 -3.89
CA GLN A 336 -2.30 -21.43 -5.19
C GLN A 336 -3.35 -21.42 -6.33
N ALA A 337 -4.57 -21.90 -6.05
CA ALA A 337 -5.67 -21.85 -7.01
C ALA A 337 -6.11 -20.41 -7.33
N ASP A 338 -6.17 -19.53 -6.33
CA ASP A 338 -6.50 -18.12 -6.53
C ASP A 338 -5.41 -17.41 -7.37
N GLN A 339 -4.14 -17.73 -7.13
CA GLN A 339 -3.02 -17.20 -7.92
C GLN A 339 -3.10 -17.66 -9.38
N ARG A 340 -3.37 -18.94 -9.63
CA ARG A 340 -3.54 -19.47 -11.01
C ARG A 340 -4.70 -18.82 -11.74
N VAL A 341 -5.83 -18.57 -11.06
CA VAL A 341 -6.96 -17.83 -11.63
C VAL A 341 -6.59 -16.38 -11.97
N ALA A 342 -5.80 -15.71 -11.13
CA ALA A 342 -5.30 -14.38 -11.40
C ALA A 342 -4.33 -14.36 -12.60
N CYS A 343 -3.38 -15.29 -12.67
CA CYS A 343 -2.49 -15.45 -13.82
C CYS A 343 -3.27 -15.69 -15.13
N PHE A 344 -4.30 -16.55 -15.10
CA PHE A 344 -5.18 -16.77 -16.24
C PHE A 344 -5.83 -15.45 -16.72
N ARG A 345 -6.42 -14.67 -15.81
CA ARG A 345 -7.09 -13.41 -16.16
C ARG A 345 -6.14 -12.38 -16.73
N ALA A 346 -4.94 -12.27 -16.15
CA ALA A 346 -3.89 -11.41 -16.67
C ALA A 346 -3.54 -11.77 -18.11
N TRP A 347 -3.35 -13.07 -18.38
CA TRP A 347 -3.00 -13.57 -19.70
C TRP A 347 -4.13 -13.41 -20.70
N GLU A 348 -5.37 -13.74 -20.31
CA GLU A 348 -6.55 -13.51 -21.16
C GLU A 348 -6.73 -12.03 -21.51
N GLY A 349 -6.49 -11.13 -20.55
CA GLY A 349 -6.48 -9.69 -20.77
C GLY A 349 -5.43 -9.27 -21.80
N LYS A 350 -4.20 -9.75 -21.64
CA LYS A 350 -3.08 -9.45 -22.55
C LYS A 350 -3.28 -10.02 -23.95
N ILE A 351 -3.83 -11.22 -24.10
CA ILE A 351 -4.20 -11.77 -25.41
C ILE A 351 -5.16 -10.83 -26.15
N LYS A 352 -6.17 -10.29 -25.46
CA LYS A 352 -7.14 -9.34 -26.05
C LYS A 352 -6.47 -8.03 -26.46
N GLU A 353 -5.57 -7.50 -25.64
CA GLU A 353 -4.80 -6.29 -25.91
C GLU A 353 -3.87 -6.49 -27.13
N TRP A 354 -3.04 -7.53 -27.12
CA TRP A 354 -2.10 -7.83 -28.21
C TRP A 354 -2.82 -8.12 -29.54
N ALA A 355 -4.03 -8.69 -29.50
CA ALA A 355 -4.84 -8.89 -30.69
C ALA A 355 -5.31 -7.57 -31.33
N GLN A 356 -5.42 -6.48 -30.56
CA GLN A 356 -5.84 -5.15 -31.03
C GLN A 356 -4.67 -4.30 -31.56
N GLU A 357 -3.47 -4.44 -31.02
CA GLU A 357 -2.32 -3.55 -31.29
C GLU A 357 -1.53 -3.82 -32.59
N ASN A 358 -2.02 -4.72 -33.44
CA ASN A 358 -1.40 -5.38 -34.61
C ASN A 358 -0.86 -6.78 -34.27
N PRO A 359 -1.26 -7.82 -35.04
CA PRO A 359 -0.85 -9.18 -34.75
C PRO A 359 0.67 -9.34 -34.92
N ILE A 360 1.34 -9.60 -33.80
CA ILE A 360 2.75 -9.98 -33.78
C ILE A 360 2.89 -11.26 -34.61
N ARG A 361 3.73 -11.25 -35.64
CA ARG A 361 3.85 -12.34 -36.64
C ARG A 361 4.28 -13.71 -36.07
N PHE A 362 4.69 -13.76 -34.80
CA PHE A 362 5.24 -14.95 -34.14
C PHE A 362 4.35 -15.49 -33.01
N VAL A 363 3.17 -14.89 -32.78
CA VAL A 363 2.25 -15.32 -31.71
C VAL A 363 1.08 -16.09 -32.31
N SER A 364 0.94 -17.35 -31.90
CA SER A 364 -0.26 -18.14 -32.21
C SER A 364 -1.31 -17.88 -31.13
N TRP A 365 -2.35 -17.10 -31.45
CA TRP A 365 -3.42 -16.80 -30.51
C TRP A 365 -4.11 -18.04 -29.96
N THR A 366 -4.20 -19.10 -30.77
CA THR A 366 -4.77 -20.38 -30.35
C THR A 366 -3.89 -21.08 -29.31
N GLU A 367 -2.56 -20.99 -29.44
CA GLU A 367 -1.63 -21.52 -28.45
C GLU A 367 -1.65 -20.70 -27.16
N GLU A 368 -1.61 -19.37 -27.24
CA GLU A 368 -1.72 -18.49 -26.07
C GLU A 368 -2.99 -18.79 -25.27
N GLN A 369 -4.13 -18.89 -25.96
CA GLN A 369 -5.41 -19.19 -25.32
C GLN A 369 -5.42 -20.59 -24.71
N SER A 370 -4.80 -21.57 -25.37
CA SER A 370 -4.69 -22.94 -24.85
C SER A 370 -3.90 -22.96 -23.54
N PHE A 371 -2.69 -22.39 -23.52
CA PHE A 371 -1.84 -22.37 -22.33
C PHE A 371 -2.43 -21.53 -21.20
N ALA A 372 -3.05 -20.39 -21.51
CA ALA A 372 -3.80 -19.63 -20.52
C ALA A 372 -4.91 -20.50 -19.89
N THR A 373 -5.69 -21.21 -20.71
CA THR A 373 -6.78 -22.07 -20.20
C THR A 373 -6.28 -23.24 -19.35
N MET A 374 -5.11 -23.81 -19.68
CA MET A 374 -4.49 -24.87 -18.87
C MET A 374 -4.21 -24.42 -17.43
N MET A 375 -3.89 -23.14 -17.19
CA MET A 375 -3.75 -22.59 -15.83
C MET A 375 -5.01 -22.76 -14.98
N LEU A 376 -6.20 -22.76 -15.60
CA LEU A 376 -7.46 -23.01 -14.91
C LEU A 376 -7.74 -24.51 -14.74
N GLU A 377 -7.46 -25.32 -15.76
CA GLU A 377 -7.79 -26.75 -15.75
C GLU A 377 -7.08 -27.50 -14.62
N GLU A 378 -5.83 -27.13 -14.33
CA GLU A 378 -5.07 -27.72 -13.23
C GLU A 378 -5.59 -27.31 -11.83
N THR A 379 -6.48 -26.30 -11.72
CA THR A 379 -7.14 -25.97 -10.45
C THR A 379 -8.35 -26.86 -10.15
N GLY A 380 -8.76 -27.73 -11.08
CA GLY A 380 -9.99 -28.51 -10.99
C GLY A 380 -11.28 -27.69 -11.17
N LEU A 381 -11.16 -26.40 -11.52
CA LEU A 381 -12.28 -25.50 -11.78
C LEU A 381 -12.61 -25.51 -13.28
N THR A 382 -13.33 -26.54 -13.72
CA THR A 382 -13.79 -26.66 -15.12
C THR A 382 -15.01 -25.76 -15.39
N SER A 383 -14.82 -24.43 -15.40
CA SER A 383 -15.68 -23.43 -16.09
C SER A 383 -15.54 -22.02 -15.47
N VAL A 384 -15.43 -20.99 -16.31
CA VAL A 384 -15.50 -19.56 -15.95
C VAL A 384 -16.81 -19.20 -15.22
N SER A 385 -17.89 -19.96 -15.47
CA SER A 385 -19.18 -19.83 -14.78
C SER A 385 -19.09 -20.26 -13.31
N SER A 386 -18.35 -21.33 -13.03
CA SER A 386 -18.21 -21.90 -11.68
C SER A 386 -17.38 -21.00 -10.76
N VAL A 387 -16.41 -20.25 -11.30
CA VAL A 387 -15.61 -19.27 -10.54
C VAL A 387 -16.46 -18.06 -10.12
N ARG A 388 -17.35 -17.57 -10.99
CA ARG A 388 -18.31 -16.49 -10.66
C ARG A 388 -19.34 -16.93 -9.63
N GLU A 389 -19.80 -18.17 -9.69
CA GLU A 389 -20.72 -18.75 -8.69
C GLU A 389 -20.04 -18.96 -7.34
N MET A 390 -18.76 -19.36 -7.30
CA MET A 390 -18.01 -19.53 -6.05
C MET A 390 -17.72 -18.20 -5.33
N LYS A 391 -17.41 -17.12 -6.07
CA LYS A 391 -17.29 -15.76 -5.50
C LYS A 391 -18.62 -15.27 -4.90
N ARG A 392 -19.77 -15.56 -5.54
CA ARG A 392 -21.10 -15.27 -4.98
C ARG A 392 -21.41 -16.10 -3.75
N ALA A 393 -21.06 -17.38 -3.74
CA ALA A 393 -21.26 -18.27 -2.60
C ALA A 393 -20.43 -17.84 -1.38
N ARG A 394 -19.15 -17.49 -1.55
CA ARG A 394 -18.28 -17.01 -0.47
C ARG A 394 -18.71 -15.65 0.11
N SER A 395 -19.20 -14.74 -0.73
CA SER A 395 -19.77 -13.47 -0.29
C SER A 395 -21.06 -13.65 0.52
N SER A 396 -21.84 -14.72 0.24
CA SER A 396 -23.06 -15.04 0.99
C SER A 396 -22.82 -15.78 2.31
N SER A 397 -21.71 -16.52 2.44
CA SER A 397 -21.40 -17.32 3.64
C SER A 397 -20.77 -16.53 4.78
N LEU A 398 -20.22 -15.34 4.51
CA LEU A 398 -19.71 -14.41 5.55
C LEU A 398 -20.82 -13.61 6.24
N GLY A 399 -22.09 -13.73 5.81
CA GLY A 399 -23.23 -13.00 6.37
C GLY A 399 -24.12 -13.78 7.35
N ARG A 400 -23.77 -14.99 7.79
CA ARG A 400 -24.64 -15.78 8.68
C ARG A 400 -23.89 -16.61 9.71
N THR A 401 -23.51 -15.96 10.81
CA THR A 401 -23.33 -16.63 12.11
C THR A 401 -24.18 -15.92 13.17
N GLY A 402 -25.42 -16.41 13.34
CA GLY A 402 -26.31 -16.04 14.44
C GLY A 402 -27.07 -17.28 14.90
N ASN A 403 -26.68 -17.79 16.07
CA ASN A 403 -27.14 -19.04 16.67
C ASN A 403 -28.67 -19.11 16.93
N PRO A 404 -29.28 -20.30 16.87
CA PRO A 404 -30.66 -20.51 17.27
C PRO A 404 -30.75 -21.03 18.72
N THR A 405 -31.32 -20.25 19.63
CA THR A 405 -31.76 -20.75 20.94
C THR A 405 -33.28 -20.83 21.05
N LYS A 406 -33.74 -22.04 21.37
CA LYS A 406 -35.13 -22.48 21.48
C LYS A 406 -35.80 -22.02 22.78
N LYS A 407 -37.10 -21.69 22.62
CA LYS A 407 -38.26 -21.99 23.48
C LYS A 407 -38.35 -21.39 24.88
N THR A 408 -39.43 -20.64 25.10
CA THR A 408 -40.38 -20.98 26.19
C THR A 408 -41.81 -20.62 25.78
N ARG A 409 -42.75 -21.47 26.23
CA ARG A 409 -44.17 -21.56 25.89
C ARG A 409 -44.98 -21.16 27.13
N ARG A 410 -46.00 -20.32 26.98
CA ARG A 410 -47.22 -20.18 27.83
C ARG A 410 -48.19 -19.26 27.07
N GLU A 411 -49.26 -19.75 26.45
CA GLU A 411 -50.59 -19.93 27.04
C GLU A 411 -51.12 -18.66 27.75
N GLN A 412 -52.04 -17.91 27.12
CA GLN A 412 -53.48 -17.99 27.40
C GLN A 412 -54.28 -16.97 26.55
N SER A 413 -55.45 -17.46 26.15
CA SER A 413 -56.56 -16.83 25.43
C SER A 413 -57.16 -15.62 26.18
N ILE A 414 -57.78 -14.69 25.44
CA ILE A 414 -59.16 -14.21 25.65
C ILE A 414 -59.53 -13.30 24.45
N THR A 415 -60.58 -13.71 23.75
CA THR A 415 -61.36 -12.97 22.76
C THR A 415 -62.37 -12.05 23.46
N TYR A 416 -62.66 -10.86 22.93
CA TYR A 416 -64.04 -10.34 22.81
C TYR A 416 -64.14 -9.10 21.90
N GLY A 417 -65.10 -9.18 20.95
CA GLY A 417 -65.73 -8.07 20.20
C GLY A 417 -65.17 -7.84 18.79
N GLN A 418 -65.84 -8.18 17.67
CA GLN A 418 -67.19 -8.68 17.37
C GLN A 418 -67.10 -9.75 16.28
#